data_AF-A0A9P7A877-F1
#
_entry.id   AF-A0A9P7A877-F1
#
_cell.length_a   1.000
_cell.length_b   1.000
_cell.length_c   1.000
_cell.angle_alpha   90.00
_cell.angle_beta   90.00
_cell.angle_gamma   90.00
#
_symmetry.space_group_name_H-M   'P 1'
#
loop_
_entity.id
_entity.type
_entity.pdbx_description
1 polymer ?
#
loop_
_entity_poly.entity_id
_entity_poly.type
_entity_poly.pdbx_seq_one_letter_code
_entity_poly.pdbx_strand_id
1 'polypeptide(L)'
;MRTFECDLKYWASCLQEYKGQFRYPAVQRYTHDLTSEIGEHVDNITVNLSMFIEIGVPTIRFAQHHAASNLLNLSTVATFFSVVTATTLQLSCRLTDGVLETAVNAFWFSSLVFSIAAAVNSLLGLTWKQAIYRSPGHRVPWWVLIWIKRSPLVFLVMSVACFSVGLMLFTYATEQGFVTSVHDHHCFHASHLLRPGCRFGLVRLGALGICSLPWPDLAG
;
A
#
# COMPACT_ATOMS: atom_id res chain seq x y z
N MET A 1 3.38 -5.35 -27.63
CA MET A 1 3.31 -6.80 -27.34
C MET A 1 2.27 -7.53 -28.18
N ARG A 2 1.03 -7.04 -28.35
CA ARG A 2 0.04 -7.68 -29.24
C ARG A 2 0.43 -7.69 -30.73
N THR A 3 1.16 -6.67 -31.18
CA THR A 3 1.72 -6.58 -32.53
C THR A 3 2.75 -7.68 -32.79
N PHE A 4 3.78 -7.78 -31.95
CA PHE A 4 4.79 -8.85 -32.04
C PHE A 4 4.23 -10.27 -31.98
N GLU A 5 3.20 -10.53 -31.16
CA GLU A 5 2.52 -11.84 -31.13
C GLU A 5 1.79 -12.15 -32.45
N CYS A 6 1.15 -11.14 -33.06
CA CYS A 6 0.50 -11.30 -34.36
C CYS A 6 1.54 -11.47 -35.47
N ASP A 7 2.63 -10.72 -35.44
CA ASP A 7 3.73 -10.80 -36.41
C ASP A 7 4.40 -12.18 -36.33
N LEU A 8 4.68 -12.70 -35.13
CA LEU A 8 5.19 -14.07 -34.95
C LEU A 8 4.25 -15.14 -35.48
N LYS A 9 2.94 -15.00 -35.24
CA LYS A 9 1.93 -15.94 -35.78
C LYS A 9 1.88 -15.86 -37.29
N TYR A 10 1.95 -14.66 -37.85
CA TYR A 10 1.97 -14.42 -39.29
C TYR A 10 3.23 -15.00 -39.94
N TRP A 11 4.41 -14.73 -39.37
CA TRP A 11 5.69 -15.27 -39.82
C TRP A 11 5.71 -16.81 -39.74
N ALA A 12 5.24 -17.38 -38.62
CA ALA A 12 5.13 -18.84 -38.45
C ALA A 12 4.19 -19.47 -39.50
N SER A 13 3.05 -18.83 -39.79
CA SER A 13 2.12 -19.29 -40.83
C SER A 13 2.75 -19.24 -42.23
N CYS A 14 3.47 -18.15 -42.55
CA CYS A 14 4.15 -18.01 -43.84
C CYS A 14 5.28 -19.04 -44.01
N LEU A 15 6.12 -19.21 -42.98
CA LEU A 15 7.21 -20.20 -42.99
C LEU A 15 6.70 -21.65 -43.14
N GLN A 16 5.52 -21.94 -42.58
CA GLN A 16 4.89 -23.26 -42.71
C GLN A 16 4.45 -23.53 -44.16
N GLU A 17 3.95 -22.52 -44.87
CA GLU A 17 3.50 -22.62 -46.26
C GLU A 17 4.67 -22.82 -47.24
N TYR A 18 5.83 -22.22 -46.95
CA TYR A 18 7.06 -22.38 -47.75
C TYR A 18 7.86 -23.65 -47.45
N LYS A 19 7.39 -24.52 -46.55
CA LYS A 19 8.06 -25.76 -46.17
C LYS A 19 8.19 -26.71 -47.37
N GLY A 20 9.44 -26.97 -47.80
CA GLY A 20 9.75 -27.82 -48.96
C GLY A 20 9.98 -27.07 -50.28
N GLN A 21 9.73 -25.76 -50.32
CA GLN A 21 9.94 -24.91 -51.51
C GLN A 21 11.27 -24.12 -51.48
N PHE A 22 12.19 -24.51 -50.59
CA PHE A 22 13.46 -23.82 -50.35
C PHE A 22 14.43 -23.83 -51.55
N ARG A 23 14.15 -24.66 -52.58
CA ARG A 23 14.93 -24.70 -53.83
C ARG A 23 14.72 -23.46 -54.70
N TYR A 24 13.67 -22.68 -54.47
CA TYR A 24 13.43 -21.46 -55.25
C TYR A 24 14.22 -20.28 -54.68
N PRO A 25 15.02 -19.57 -55.49
CA PRO A 25 15.85 -18.46 -55.03
C PRO A 25 15.05 -17.24 -54.56
N ALA A 26 13.74 -17.17 -54.87
CA ALA A 26 12.84 -16.15 -54.34
C ALA A 26 12.49 -16.40 -52.85
N VAL A 27 12.21 -17.66 -52.48
CA VAL A 27 11.89 -18.07 -51.10
C VAL A 27 13.10 -17.90 -50.19
N GLN A 28 14.30 -18.16 -50.71
CA GLN A 28 15.54 -17.99 -49.96
C GLN A 28 15.83 -16.51 -49.63
N ARG A 29 15.56 -15.59 -50.57
CA ARG A 29 15.65 -14.13 -50.32
C ARG A 29 14.61 -13.67 -49.30
N TYR A 30 13.35 -14.09 -49.48
CA TYR A 30 12.28 -13.77 -48.55
C TYR A 30 12.58 -14.24 -47.12
N THR A 31 13.11 -15.46 -46.95
CA THR A 31 13.47 -16.00 -45.62
C THR A 31 14.63 -15.21 -44.99
N HIS A 32 15.58 -14.76 -45.81
CA HIS A 32 16.71 -13.94 -45.35
C HIS A 32 16.24 -12.56 -44.88
N ASP A 33 15.41 -11.88 -45.68
CA ASP A 33 14.83 -10.57 -45.33
C ASP A 33 13.96 -10.68 -44.07
N LEU A 34 13.15 -11.74 -43.98
CA LEU A 34 12.33 -12.03 -42.80
C LEU A 34 13.18 -12.27 -41.54
N THR A 35 14.30 -12.99 -41.66
CA THR A 35 15.21 -13.22 -40.54
C THR A 35 15.85 -11.91 -40.06
N SER A 36 16.15 -10.99 -40.98
CA SER A 36 16.65 -9.66 -40.64
C SER A 36 15.62 -8.84 -39.85
N GLU A 37 14.36 -8.85 -40.30
CA GLU A 37 13.26 -8.12 -39.63
C GLU A 37 12.91 -8.70 -38.25
N ILE A 38 12.96 -10.03 -38.10
CA ILE A 38 12.82 -10.72 -36.81
C ILE A 38 13.97 -10.31 -35.87
N GLY A 39 15.20 -10.26 -36.39
CA GLY A 39 16.38 -9.87 -35.63
C GLY A 39 16.25 -8.47 -35.02
N GLU A 40 15.82 -7.50 -35.82
CA GLU A 40 15.59 -6.12 -35.35
C GLU A 40 14.54 -6.05 -34.22
N HIS A 41 13.45 -6.82 -34.33
CA HIS A 41 12.45 -6.89 -33.27
C HIS A 41 12.98 -7.52 -31.97
N VAL A 42 13.80 -8.57 -32.08
CA VAL A 42 14.43 -9.23 -30.92
C VAL A 42 15.46 -8.32 -30.25
N ASP A 43 16.25 -7.58 -31.02
CA ASP A 43 17.20 -6.60 -30.49
C ASP A 43 16.48 -5.48 -29.74
N ASN A 44 15.38 -4.97 -30.30
CA ASN A 44 14.53 -3.98 -29.63
C ASN A 44 13.93 -4.52 -28.32
N ILE A 45 13.51 -5.79 -28.27
CA ILE A 45 13.06 -6.43 -27.02
C ILE A 45 14.21 -6.55 -26.03
N THR A 46 15.41 -6.91 -26.49
CA THR A 46 16.60 -7.10 -25.64
C THR A 46 17.03 -5.79 -24.99
N VAL A 47 17.02 -4.68 -25.74
CA VAL A 47 17.31 -3.34 -25.21
C VAL A 47 16.28 -2.93 -24.17
N ASN A 48 14.98 -3.11 -24.47
CA ASN A 48 13.91 -2.79 -23.54
C ASN A 48 13.94 -3.65 -22.28
N LEU A 49 14.29 -4.92 -22.39
CA LEU A 49 14.40 -5.84 -21.27
C LEU A 49 15.62 -5.51 -20.41
N SER A 50 16.75 -5.16 -21.02
CA SER A 50 17.94 -4.68 -20.32
C SER A 50 17.63 -3.40 -19.53
N MET A 51 16.96 -2.42 -20.15
CA MET A 51 16.51 -1.21 -19.47
C MET A 51 15.51 -1.52 -18.33
N PHE A 52 14.60 -2.47 -18.54
CA PHE A 52 13.68 -2.90 -17.50
C PHE A 52 14.39 -3.58 -16.32
N ILE A 53 15.43 -4.38 -16.57
CA ILE A 53 16.24 -5.00 -15.52
C ILE A 53 17.03 -3.93 -14.76
N GLU A 54 17.62 -2.98 -15.47
CA GLU A 54 18.48 -1.95 -14.88
C GLU A 54 17.69 -0.90 -14.09
N ILE A 55 16.51 -0.50 -14.58
CA ILE A 55 15.74 0.62 -14.01
C ILE A 55 14.43 0.12 -13.41
N GLY A 56 13.70 -0.74 -14.12
CA GLY A 56 12.37 -1.20 -13.73
C GLY A 56 12.38 -2.09 -12.48
N VAL A 57 13.22 -3.13 -12.45
CA VAL A 57 13.35 -4.05 -11.31
C VAL A 57 13.71 -3.33 -10.01
N PRO A 58 14.74 -2.47 -9.94
CA PRO A 58 15.05 -1.75 -8.70
C PRO A 58 13.95 -0.77 -8.31
N THR A 59 13.29 -0.10 -9.26
CA THR A 59 12.16 0.80 -8.96
C THR A 59 10.98 0.04 -8.34
N ILE A 60 10.62 -1.13 -8.89
CA ILE A 60 9.57 -2.00 -8.35
C ILE A 60 9.97 -2.49 -6.95
N ARG A 61 11.22 -2.93 -6.79
CA ARG A 61 11.75 -3.39 -5.50
C ARG A 61 11.70 -2.28 -4.45
N PHE A 62 12.06 -1.06 -4.82
CA PHE A 62 12.02 0.10 -3.93
C PHE A 62 10.58 0.42 -3.50
N ALA A 63 9.64 0.47 -4.45
CA ALA A 63 8.22 0.69 -4.14
C ALA A 63 7.64 -0.42 -3.23
N GLN A 64 8.04 -1.68 -3.46
CA GLN A 64 7.66 -2.81 -2.61
C GLN A 64 8.25 -2.70 -1.20
N HIS A 65 9.54 -2.38 -1.10
CA HIS A 65 10.24 -2.20 0.18
C HIS A 65 9.65 -1.04 0.98
N HIS A 66 9.38 0.09 0.32
CA HIS A 66 8.77 1.25 0.95
C HIS A 66 7.36 0.94 1.50
N ALA A 67 6.53 0.24 0.73
CA ALA A 67 5.21 -0.17 1.18
C ALA A 67 5.28 -1.16 2.36
N ALA A 68 6.23 -2.09 2.35
CA ALA A 68 6.43 -3.03 3.46
C ALA A 68 6.93 -2.32 4.73
N SER A 69 7.90 -1.42 4.61
CA SER A 69 8.41 -0.64 5.74
C SER A 69 7.31 0.18 6.42
N ASN A 70 6.41 0.79 5.66
CA ASN A 70 5.30 1.56 6.25
C ASN A 70 4.33 0.68 7.06
N LEU A 71 3.95 -0.50 6.53
CA LEU A 71 3.08 -1.44 7.26
C LEU A 71 3.76 -1.99 8.52
N LEU A 72 5.07 -2.25 8.46
CA LEU A 72 5.85 -2.65 9.63
C LEU A 72 5.86 -1.53 10.69
N ASN A 73 6.11 -0.28 10.29
CA ASN A 73 6.09 0.86 11.20
C ASN A 73 4.73 1.02 11.89
N LEU A 74 3.63 0.89 11.14
CA LEU A 74 2.28 0.93 11.70
C LEU A 74 2.04 -0.18 12.72
N SER A 75 2.46 -1.42 12.41
CA SER A 75 2.35 -2.52 13.37
C SER A 75 3.18 -2.27 14.62
N THR A 76 4.39 -1.74 14.49
CA THR A 76 5.27 -1.46 15.63
C THR A 76 4.63 -0.43 16.55
N VAL A 77 4.11 0.67 16.00
CA VAL A 77 3.39 1.70 16.77
C VAL A 77 2.16 1.10 17.47
N ALA A 78 1.38 0.29 16.77
CA ALA A 78 0.24 -0.42 17.37
C ALA A 78 0.66 -1.32 18.53
N THR A 79 1.73 -2.11 18.38
CA THR A 79 2.23 -2.98 19.44
C THR A 79 2.71 -2.19 20.66
N PHE A 80 3.46 -1.10 20.45
CA PHE A 80 3.86 -0.22 21.55
C PHE A 80 2.65 0.35 22.29
N PHE A 81 1.64 0.79 21.55
CA PHE A 81 0.41 1.33 22.12
C PHE A 81 -0.38 0.28 22.92
N SER A 82 -0.40 -0.97 22.44
CA SER A 82 -0.99 -2.10 23.18
C SER A 82 -0.26 -2.37 24.49
N VAL A 83 1.08 -2.31 24.50
CA VAL A 83 1.89 -2.49 25.72
C VAL A 83 1.57 -1.40 26.73
N VAL A 84 1.56 -0.13 26.31
CA VAL A 84 1.20 1.00 27.19
C VAL A 84 -0.20 0.81 27.75
N THR A 85 -1.18 0.51 26.90
CA THR A 85 -2.58 0.31 27.34
C THR A 85 -2.71 -0.87 28.30
N ALA A 86 -2.00 -1.98 28.06
CA ALA A 86 -1.99 -3.15 28.94
C ALA A 86 -1.41 -2.85 30.32
N THR A 87 -0.26 -2.16 30.37
CA THR A 87 0.35 -1.74 31.65
C THR A 87 -0.57 -0.80 32.41
N THR A 88 -1.19 0.15 31.70
CA THR A 88 -2.15 1.05 32.35
C THR A 88 -3.33 0.23 32.89
N LEU A 89 -3.93 -0.67 32.10
CA LEU A 89 -5.04 -1.53 32.54
C LEU A 89 -4.65 -2.37 33.76
N GLN A 90 -3.40 -2.84 33.84
CA GLN A 90 -2.89 -3.57 35.00
C GLN A 90 -2.82 -2.70 36.28
N LEU A 91 -2.59 -1.40 36.14
CA LEU A 91 -2.67 -0.44 37.24
C LEU A 91 -4.13 -0.12 37.61
N SER A 92 -5.00 0.06 36.61
CA SER A 92 -6.41 0.45 36.81
C SER A 92 -7.28 -0.71 37.33
N CYS A 93 -6.96 -1.96 37.03
CA CYS A 93 -7.69 -3.13 37.53
C CYS A 93 -7.63 -3.31 39.05
N ARG A 94 -6.79 -2.55 39.76
CA ARG A 94 -6.75 -2.55 41.23
C ARG A 94 -7.74 -1.55 41.86
N LEU A 95 -8.39 -0.73 41.04
CA LEU A 95 -9.35 0.31 41.42
C LEU A 95 -10.68 0.01 40.70
N THR A 96 -11.50 -0.89 41.26
CA THR A 96 -12.75 -1.36 40.60
C THR A 96 -13.87 -1.52 41.61
N ASP A 97 -14.15 -0.45 42.36
CA ASP A 97 -15.28 -0.37 43.27
C ASP A 97 -16.44 0.48 42.70
N GLY A 98 -16.22 1.23 41.59
CA GLY A 98 -17.21 2.13 40.98
C GLY A 98 -17.70 1.80 39.56
N VAL A 99 -18.90 2.29 39.22
CA VAL A 99 -19.48 2.22 37.85
C VAL A 99 -18.63 3.00 36.84
N LEU A 100 -18.06 4.13 37.26
CA LEU A 100 -17.19 4.98 36.43
C LEU A 100 -15.85 4.28 36.14
N GLU A 101 -15.27 3.61 37.13
CA GLU A 101 -14.03 2.83 36.99
C GLU A 101 -14.23 1.61 36.06
N THR A 102 -15.40 0.97 36.15
CA THR A 102 -15.80 -0.11 35.24
C THR A 102 -15.88 0.38 33.79
N ALA A 103 -16.42 1.58 33.56
CA ALA A 103 -16.48 2.18 32.23
C ALA A 103 -15.08 2.53 31.68
N VAL A 104 -14.19 3.08 32.51
CA VAL A 104 -12.79 3.35 32.15
C VAL A 104 -12.09 2.05 31.74
N ASN A 105 -12.21 1.00 32.53
CA ASN A 105 -11.57 -0.28 32.25
C ASN A 105 -12.09 -0.92 30.94
N ALA A 106 -13.40 -0.86 30.70
CA ALA A 106 -13.99 -1.31 29.43
C ALA A 106 -13.42 -0.56 28.23
N PHE A 107 -13.22 0.75 28.37
CA PHE A 107 -12.71 1.60 27.32
C PHE A 107 -11.21 1.36 27.02
N TRP A 108 -10.44 1.03 28.06
CA TRP A 108 -9.03 0.65 27.94
C TRP A 108 -8.89 -0.73 27.28
N PHE A 109 -9.76 -1.66 27.64
CA PHE A 109 -9.82 -2.97 26.99
C PHE A 109 -10.17 -2.84 25.50
N SER A 110 -11.17 -2.02 25.12
CA SER A 110 -11.49 -1.81 23.70
C SER A 110 -10.36 -1.15 22.93
N SER A 111 -9.67 -0.16 23.52
CA SER A 111 -8.49 0.45 22.92
C SER A 111 -7.40 -0.59 22.60
N LEU A 112 -7.11 -1.48 23.55
CA LEU A 112 -6.13 -2.56 23.40
C LEU A 112 -6.52 -3.55 22.29
N VAL A 113 -7.79 -3.97 22.26
CA VAL A 113 -8.29 -4.90 21.23
C VAL A 113 -8.16 -4.30 19.83
N PHE A 114 -8.53 -3.02 19.66
CA PHE A 114 -8.39 -2.34 18.37
C PHE A 114 -6.92 -2.15 17.96
N SER A 115 -6.01 -1.93 18.92
CA SER A 115 -4.58 -1.83 18.66
C SER A 115 -3.98 -3.15 18.18
N ILE A 116 -4.30 -4.27 18.86
CA ILE A 116 -3.87 -5.61 18.42
C ILE A 116 -4.46 -5.94 17.04
N ALA A 117 -5.73 -5.61 16.80
CA ALA A 117 -6.34 -5.78 15.49
C ALA A 117 -5.60 -4.97 14.41
N ALA A 118 -5.21 -3.73 14.67
CA ALA A 118 -4.41 -2.93 13.73
C ALA A 118 -3.04 -3.56 13.43
N ALA A 119 -2.36 -4.11 14.44
CA ALA A 119 -1.09 -4.82 14.28
C ALA A 119 -1.27 -6.07 13.40
N VAL A 120 -2.24 -6.94 13.73
CA VAL A 120 -2.52 -8.16 12.97
C VAL A 120 -2.91 -7.85 11.53
N ASN A 121 -3.75 -6.83 11.31
CA ASN A 121 -4.13 -6.40 9.96
C ASN A 121 -2.92 -5.85 9.16
N SER A 122 -1.96 -5.20 9.83
CA SER A 122 -0.72 -4.74 9.19
C SER A 122 0.18 -5.92 8.79
N LEU A 123 0.35 -6.91 9.67
CA LEU A 123 1.11 -8.13 9.38
C LEU A 123 0.45 -8.96 8.28
N LEU A 124 -0.88 -9.07 8.29
CA LEU A 124 -1.61 -9.77 7.23
C LEU A 124 -1.46 -9.07 5.87
N GLY A 125 -1.44 -7.73 5.87
CA GLY A 125 -1.12 -6.96 4.67
C GLY A 125 0.30 -7.20 4.15
N LEU A 126 1.27 -7.36 5.06
CA LEU A 126 2.66 -7.69 4.73
C LEU A 126 2.81 -9.09 4.16
N THR A 127 2.25 -10.10 4.83
CA THR A 127 2.30 -11.50 4.37
C THR A 127 1.56 -11.66 3.05
N TRP A 128 0.42 -10.99 2.89
CA TRP A 128 -0.32 -10.95 1.61
C TRP A 128 0.53 -10.34 0.49
N LYS A 129 1.16 -9.20 0.75
CA LYS A 129 2.08 -8.57 -0.21
C LYS A 129 3.22 -9.52 -0.57
N GLN A 130 3.90 -10.10 0.41
CA GLN A 130 5.02 -11.04 0.21
C GLN A 130 4.61 -12.29 -0.57
N ALA A 131 3.43 -12.86 -0.30
CA ALA A 131 2.93 -14.06 -0.97
C ALA A 131 2.42 -13.79 -2.40
N ILE A 132 1.71 -12.67 -2.62
CA ILE A 132 1.08 -12.37 -3.91
C ILE A 132 2.07 -11.80 -4.93
N TYR A 133 3.18 -11.16 -4.49
CA TYR A 133 4.20 -10.64 -5.41
C TYR A 133 4.91 -11.74 -6.21
N ARG A 134 4.73 -13.03 -5.85
CA ARG A 134 5.25 -14.16 -6.63
C ARG A 134 4.33 -14.59 -7.78
N SER A 135 3.07 -14.13 -7.84
CA SER A 135 2.21 -14.15 -9.03
C SER A 135 0.84 -13.52 -8.74
N PRO A 136 0.52 -12.32 -9.27
CA PRO A 136 -0.82 -11.77 -9.20
C PRO A 136 -1.62 -12.29 -10.40
N GLY A 137 -2.21 -13.48 -10.27
CA GLY A 137 -3.34 -13.85 -11.11
C GLY A 137 -4.45 -12.82 -10.94
N HIS A 138 -5.02 -12.33 -12.03
CA HIS A 138 -6.03 -11.26 -12.19
C HIS A 138 -7.38 -11.46 -11.42
N ARG A 139 -7.39 -12.14 -10.28
CA ARG A 139 -8.59 -12.63 -9.57
C ARG A 139 -8.85 -11.99 -8.21
N VAL A 140 -8.10 -10.97 -7.79
CA VAL A 140 -8.34 -10.35 -6.49
C VAL A 140 -9.31 -9.17 -6.61
N PRO A 141 -10.51 -9.24 -6.00
CA PRO A 141 -11.48 -8.16 -6.08
C PRO A 141 -10.89 -6.89 -5.46
N TRP A 142 -11.09 -5.77 -6.14
CA TRP A 142 -10.52 -4.46 -5.78
C TRP A 142 -10.87 -4.03 -4.34
N TRP A 143 -12.07 -4.41 -3.86
CA TRP A 143 -12.51 -4.19 -2.48
C TRP A 143 -11.57 -4.80 -1.45
N VAL A 144 -11.05 -6.01 -1.67
CA VAL A 144 -10.14 -6.68 -0.74
C VAL A 144 -8.78 -5.97 -0.70
N LEU A 145 -8.30 -5.50 -1.85
CA LEU A 145 -7.08 -4.69 -1.92
C LEU A 145 -7.22 -3.36 -1.18
N ILE A 146 -8.36 -2.69 -1.33
CA ILE A 146 -8.63 -1.41 -0.64
C ILE A 146 -8.74 -1.63 0.87
N TRP A 147 -9.34 -2.74 1.29
CA TRP A 147 -9.55 -3.05 2.70
C TRP A 147 -8.22 -3.30 3.41
N ILE A 148 -7.34 -4.12 2.84
CA ILE A 148 -6.00 -4.39 3.39
C ILE A 148 -5.14 -3.12 3.50
N LYS A 149 -5.26 -2.17 2.55
CA LYS A 149 -4.49 -0.93 2.59
C LYS A 149 -4.96 0.07 3.64
N ARG A 150 -6.25 0.08 3.98
CA ARG A 150 -6.88 1.13 4.79
C ARG A 150 -7.28 0.68 6.20
N SER A 151 -7.55 -0.62 6.36
CA SER A 151 -7.98 -1.24 7.62
C SER A 151 -7.02 -0.95 8.80
N PRO A 152 -5.69 -1.15 8.69
CA PRO A 152 -4.81 -0.98 9.84
C PRO A 152 -4.79 0.44 10.42
N LEU A 153 -4.87 1.45 9.54
CA LEU A 153 -4.84 2.86 9.95
C LEU A 153 -6.15 3.25 10.66
N VAL A 154 -7.30 2.78 10.18
CA VAL A 154 -8.61 3.06 10.80
C VAL A 154 -8.70 2.44 12.19
N PHE A 155 -8.28 1.18 12.34
CA PHE A 155 -8.26 0.52 13.65
C PHE A 155 -7.32 1.21 14.65
N LEU A 156 -6.17 1.69 14.17
CA LEU A 156 -5.22 2.44 14.99
C LEU A 156 -5.78 3.79 15.45
N VAL A 157 -6.42 4.56 14.56
CA VAL A 157 -7.04 5.85 14.93
C VAL A 157 -8.17 5.66 15.94
N MET A 158 -9.01 4.63 15.75
CA MET A 158 -10.07 4.31 16.71
C MET A 158 -9.50 3.91 18.08
N SER A 159 -8.40 3.15 18.11
CA SER A 159 -7.70 2.78 19.34
C SER A 159 -7.18 4.02 20.07
N VAL A 160 -6.53 4.97 19.39
CA VAL A 160 -6.03 6.22 20.00
C VAL A 160 -7.16 7.08 20.57
N ALA A 161 -8.27 7.24 19.84
CA ALA A 161 -9.45 7.95 20.36
C ALA A 161 -10.08 7.22 21.56
N CYS A 162 -10.07 5.89 21.52
CA CYS A 162 -10.56 5.05 22.60
C CYS A 162 -9.58 4.97 23.80
N PHE A 163 -8.37 5.47 23.68
CA PHE A 163 -7.47 5.60 24.82
C PHE A 163 -7.60 6.98 25.45
N SER A 164 -7.70 8.02 24.63
CA SER A 164 -7.81 9.41 25.11
C SER A 164 -9.09 9.64 25.92
N VAL A 165 -10.24 9.16 25.46
CA VAL A 165 -11.49 9.29 26.24
C VAL A 165 -11.42 8.45 27.53
N GLY A 166 -10.66 7.35 27.54
CA GLY A 166 -10.42 6.55 28.74
C GLY A 166 -9.56 7.28 29.77
N LEU A 167 -8.57 8.06 29.32
CA LEU A 167 -7.78 8.94 30.19
C LEU A 167 -8.64 10.06 30.77
N MET A 168 -9.51 10.68 29.98
CA MET A 168 -10.43 11.74 30.44
C MET A 168 -11.40 11.26 31.51
N LEU A 169 -11.96 10.06 31.32
CA LEU A 169 -12.84 9.43 32.31
C LEU A 169 -12.08 9.06 33.59
N PHE A 170 -10.82 8.63 33.46
CA PHE A 170 -9.96 8.30 34.60
C PHE A 170 -9.56 9.54 35.41
N THR A 171 -9.17 10.64 34.75
CA THR A 171 -8.85 11.91 35.44
C THR A 171 -10.07 12.48 36.16
N TYR A 172 -11.26 12.36 35.57
CA TYR A 172 -12.51 12.74 36.20
C TYR A 172 -12.83 11.87 37.42
N ALA A 173 -12.60 10.56 37.35
CA ALA A 173 -12.81 9.64 38.47
C ALA A 173 -11.84 9.85 39.64
N THR A 174 -10.63 10.34 39.37
CA THR A 174 -9.57 10.48 40.39
C THR A 174 -9.63 11.82 41.15
N GLU A 175 -10.62 12.69 40.88
CA GLU A 175 -10.82 14.01 41.52
C GLU A 175 -9.55 14.89 41.63
N GLN A 176 -8.55 14.70 40.76
CA GLN A 176 -7.34 15.53 40.73
C GLN A 176 -7.59 16.85 39.97
N GLY A 177 -8.29 17.77 40.64
CA GLY A 177 -8.27 19.22 40.43
C GLY A 177 -8.87 19.75 39.11
N PHE A 178 -9.83 20.66 39.25
CA PHE A 178 -10.49 21.49 38.22
C PHE A 178 -9.56 22.16 37.16
N VAL A 179 -8.24 22.15 37.35
CA VAL A 179 -7.26 22.79 36.45
C VAL A 179 -6.90 21.91 35.24
N THR A 180 -7.08 20.58 35.31
CA THR A 180 -6.74 19.67 34.19
C THR A 180 -7.89 19.50 33.19
N SER A 181 -9.15 19.60 33.63
CA SER A 181 -10.33 19.42 32.77
C SER A 181 -10.48 20.51 31.70
N VAL A 182 -10.01 21.73 31.98
CA VAL A 182 -10.06 22.85 31.03
C VAL A 182 -8.96 22.75 29.96
N HIS A 183 -7.80 22.15 30.27
CA HIS A 183 -6.73 21.94 29.28
C HIS A 183 -7.08 20.81 28.30
N ASP A 184 -7.78 19.77 28.76
CA ASP A 184 -8.11 18.60 27.95
C ASP A 184 -9.21 18.89 26.91
N HIS A 185 -10.20 19.71 27.26
CA HIS A 185 -11.24 20.15 26.32
C HIS A 185 -10.66 21.04 25.19
N HIS A 186 -9.64 21.85 25.50
CA HIS A 186 -8.97 22.70 24.52
C HIS A 186 -8.03 21.88 23.61
N CYS A 187 -7.40 20.82 24.13
CA CYS A 187 -6.53 19.92 23.35
C CYS A 187 -7.31 18.94 22.45
N PHE A 188 -8.48 18.47 22.92
CA PHE A 188 -9.40 17.64 22.11
C PHE A 188 -10.03 18.43 20.95
N HIS A 189 -10.37 19.70 21.18
CA HIS A 189 -10.82 20.60 20.11
C HIS A 189 -9.67 20.98 19.15
N ALA A 190 -8.44 21.14 19.65
CA ALA A 190 -7.26 21.41 18.82
C ALA A 190 -6.84 20.20 17.96
N SER A 191 -7.01 18.96 18.45
CA SER A 191 -6.73 17.74 17.66
C SER A 191 -7.81 17.46 16.60
N HIS A 192 -9.07 17.86 16.84
CA HIS A 192 -10.11 17.92 15.80
C HIS A 192 -9.88 19.06 14.79
N LEU A 193 -9.31 20.20 15.20
CA LEU A 193 -9.01 21.35 14.33
C LEU A 193 -7.67 21.26 13.59
N LEU A 194 -6.75 20.36 13.97
CA LEU A 194 -5.51 20.09 13.21
C LEU A 194 -5.69 19.05 12.10
N ARG A 195 -6.93 18.62 11.79
CA ARG A 195 -7.24 17.96 10.50
C ARG A 195 -8.51 18.46 9.82
N PRO A 196 -8.44 19.60 9.12
CA PRO A 196 -9.18 19.84 7.89
C PRO A 196 -8.25 19.67 6.67
N GLY A 197 -7.33 18.69 6.71
CA GLY A 197 -6.32 18.49 5.65
C GLY A 197 -6.30 17.10 5.00
N CYS A 198 -6.76 16.05 5.69
CA CYS A 198 -6.89 14.73 5.07
C CYS A 198 -8.24 14.59 4.39
N ARG A 199 -8.39 15.38 3.32
CA ARG A 199 -9.34 15.08 2.24
C ARG A 199 -9.17 13.60 1.89
N PHE A 200 -10.26 12.86 2.04
CA PHE A 200 -10.51 11.64 1.29
C PHE A 200 -10.19 11.94 -0.19
N GLY A 201 -8.99 11.57 -0.63
CA GLY A 201 -8.63 11.47 -2.04
C GLY A 201 -9.33 10.26 -2.62
N LEU A 202 -10.66 10.37 -2.72
CA LEU A 202 -11.48 9.51 -3.53
C LEU A 202 -10.97 9.71 -4.96
N VAL A 203 -10.43 8.62 -5.50
CA VAL A 203 -10.16 8.36 -6.91
C VAL A 203 -11.20 9.09 -7.77
N ARG A 204 -10.79 10.18 -8.42
CA ARG A 204 -11.49 10.76 -9.56
C ARG A 204 -10.80 10.22 -10.80
N LEU A 205 -11.36 9.15 -11.35
CA LEU A 205 -11.05 8.66 -12.68
C LEU A 205 -11.49 9.72 -13.71
N GLY A 206 -10.63 9.99 -14.67
CA GLY A 206 -11.00 10.54 -15.98
C GLY A 206 -10.80 12.04 -16.16
N ALA A 207 -9.75 12.42 -16.88
CA ALA A 207 -9.85 13.00 -18.24
C ALA A 207 -8.56 13.77 -18.60
N LEU A 208 -7.98 13.40 -19.75
CA LEU A 208 -6.98 14.14 -20.55
C LEU A 208 -5.60 14.33 -19.87
N GLY A 209 -4.48 13.85 -20.40
CA GLY A 209 -4.09 13.81 -21.80
C GLY A 209 -3.47 15.15 -22.20
N ILE A 210 -2.15 15.11 -22.44
CA ILE A 210 -1.38 15.96 -23.38
C ILE A 210 -0.63 17.17 -22.78
N CYS A 211 0.64 17.26 -23.20
CA CYS A 211 1.59 18.39 -23.22
C CYS A 211 2.29 18.78 -21.91
N SER A 212 3.59 18.50 -21.74
CA SER A 212 4.77 19.18 -22.33
C SER A 212 5.42 20.08 -21.28
N LEU A 213 6.48 19.59 -20.64
CA LEU A 213 7.40 20.41 -19.85
C LEU A 213 8.65 20.69 -20.71
N PRO A 214 8.95 21.97 -21.03
CA PRO A 214 10.25 22.35 -21.54
C PRO A 214 11.24 22.58 -20.39
N TRP A 215 12.49 22.23 -20.65
CA TRP A 215 13.68 22.58 -19.88
C TRP A 215 13.79 24.08 -19.57
N PRO A 216 14.42 24.46 -18.45
CA PRO A 216 15.13 25.72 -18.36
C PRO A 216 16.65 25.48 -18.33
N ASP A 217 17.31 26.03 -19.34
CA ASP A 217 18.75 26.24 -19.44
C ASP A 217 19.17 27.55 -18.74
N LEU A 218 20.42 27.54 -18.23
CA LEU A 218 21.40 28.63 -18.11
C LEU A 218 21.08 29.94 -17.36
N ALA A 219 21.90 30.26 -16.35
CA ALA A 219 23.08 31.13 -16.50
C ALA A 219 23.57 31.67 -15.14
N GLY A 220 24.89 31.63 -14.93
CA GLY A 220 25.63 32.14 -13.78
C GLY A 220 27.03 31.58 -13.76
#